data_AF-A0A7X7ERR6-F1
#
_entry.id   AF-A0A7X7ERR6-F1
#
_cell.length_a   1.000
_cell.length_b   1.000
_cell.length_c   1.000
_cell.angle_alpha   90.00
_cell.angle_beta   90.00
_cell.angle_gamma   90.00
#
_symmetry.space_group_name_H-M   'P 1'
#
loop_
_entity.id
_entity.type
_entity.pdbx_description
1 polymer ?
#
loop_
_entity_poly.entity_id
_entity_poly.type
_entity_poly.pdbx_seq_one_letter_code
_entity_poly.pdbx_strand_id
1 'polypeptide(L)'
;MQVEVMLPKYVEAILSGNRSTARDIIRRLISTGVKAHDIYRYIFFPSMEQISEFYREDRISVLVRNMATRINRFLTDQVQAQLMPKPSNGKSAIILCAETESEELGGQMCADLLESDGWQVFFLGSGVAEDDVTEFIGNVNPNLLVVYGSTPSGVPQTRELIFRIREIGLCPHMNVLLTGGIFNRVEGLWEELRADLYASNPIEMLSLANGNNRRFFEPHDPTAPKRRRRLVAGPINMN
;
A
#
# COMPACT_ATOMS: atom_id res chain seq x y z
N MET A 1 -8.26 -26.81 1.63
CA MET A 1 -8.95 -25.90 2.57
C MET A 1 -8.98 -24.54 1.94
N GLN A 2 -10.16 -23.93 1.74
CA GLN A 2 -10.23 -22.55 1.27
C GLN A 2 -9.73 -21.63 2.39
N VAL A 3 -8.64 -20.90 2.14
CA VAL A 3 -7.95 -20.06 3.12
C VAL A 3 -8.89 -18.97 3.63
N GLU A 4 -9.74 -18.45 2.74
CA GLU A 4 -10.69 -17.37 3.03
C GLU A 4 -11.68 -17.72 4.16
N VAL A 5 -12.01 -19.00 4.32
CA VAL A 5 -12.94 -19.47 5.37
C VAL A 5 -12.37 -19.26 6.78
N MET A 6 -11.05 -19.10 6.91
CA MET A 6 -10.40 -18.85 8.19
C MET A 6 -10.38 -17.36 8.58
N LEU A 7 -10.63 -16.44 7.65
CA LEU A 7 -10.56 -15.00 7.90
C LEU A 7 -11.48 -14.54 9.04
N PRO A 8 -12.78 -14.90 9.12
CA PRO A 8 -13.63 -14.44 10.21
C PRO A 8 -13.14 -14.88 11.59
N LYS A 9 -12.69 -16.14 11.71
CA LYS A 9 -12.14 -16.70 12.97
C LYS A 9 -10.83 -16.02 13.36
N TYR A 10 -9.99 -15.71 12.37
CA TYR A 10 -8.75 -14.98 12.58
C TYR A 10 -9.02 -13.55 13.08
N VAL A 11 -9.94 -12.83 12.43
CA VAL A 11 -10.36 -11.47 12.81
C VAL A 11 -10.95 -11.45 14.22
N GLU A 12 -11.83 -12.39 14.57
CA GLU A 12 -12.36 -12.53 15.93
C GLU A 12 -11.25 -12.75 16.96
N ALA A 13 -10.28 -13.62 16.65
CA ALA A 13 -9.17 -13.91 17.56
C ALA A 13 -8.28 -12.69 17.81
N ILE A 14 -7.94 -11.91 16.79
CA ILE A 14 -7.10 -10.72 16.96
C ILE A 14 -7.85 -9.55 17.63
N LEU A 15 -9.14 -9.38 17.36
CA LEU A 15 -9.98 -8.36 18.01
C LEU A 15 -10.19 -8.65 19.51
N SER A 16 -10.29 -9.93 19.89
CA SER A 16 -10.37 -10.36 21.29
C SER A 16 -9.02 -10.43 22.00
N GLY A 17 -7.91 -10.14 21.31
CA GLY A 17 -6.56 -10.22 21.89
C GLY A 17 -6.06 -11.64 22.07
N ASN A 18 -6.76 -12.65 21.54
CA ASN A 18 -6.43 -14.06 21.69
C ASN A 18 -5.26 -14.47 20.79
N ARG A 19 -4.04 -14.14 21.23
CA ARG A 19 -2.79 -14.40 20.52
C ARG A 19 -2.55 -15.88 20.26
N SER A 20 -2.95 -16.77 21.16
CA SER A 20 -2.78 -18.22 20.97
C SER A 20 -3.65 -18.73 19.82
N THR A 21 -4.93 -18.38 19.81
CA THR A 21 -5.85 -18.80 18.74
C THR A 21 -5.42 -18.23 17.39
N ALA A 22 -5.05 -16.95 17.33
CA ALA A 22 -4.55 -16.33 16.10
C ALA A 22 -3.31 -17.06 15.57
N ARG A 23 -2.34 -17.38 16.44
CA ARG A 23 -1.14 -18.14 16.08
C ARG A 23 -1.47 -19.56 15.60
N ASP A 24 -2.36 -20.26 16.28
CA ASP A 24 -2.73 -21.62 15.92
C ASP A 24 -3.42 -21.70 14.55
N ILE A 25 -4.25 -20.70 14.22
CA ILE A 25 -4.85 -20.56 12.88
C ILE A 25 -3.76 -20.44 11.82
N ILE A 26 -2.81 -19.50 11.98
CA ILE A 26 -1.73 -19.28 11.00
C ILE A 26 -0.83 -20.52 10.90
N ARG A 27 -0.43 -21.10 12.04
CA ARG A 27 0.38 -22.32 12.07
C ARG A 27 -0.30 -23.47 11.33
N ARG A 28 -1.62 -23.63 11.52
CA ARG A 28 -2.39 -24.66 10.82
C ARG A 28 -2.39 -24.42 9.31
N LEU A 29 -2.62 -23.19 8.85
CA LEU A 29 -2.57 -22.85 7.43
C LEU A 29 -1.22 -23.26 6.81
N ILE A 30 -0.12 -22.84 7.43
CA ILE A 30 1.24 -23.20 7.00
C ILE A 30 1.43 -24.72 6.98
N SER A 31 1.07 -25.43 8.06
CA SER A 31 1.25 -26.89 8.17
C SER A 31 0.45 -27.68 7.14
N THR A 32 -0.63 -27.10 6.62
CA THR A 32 -1.45 -27.70 5.55
C THR A 32 -0.96 -27.37 4.13
N GLY A 33 0.20 -26.70 4.01
CA GLY A 33 0.82 -26.38 2.72
C GLY A 33 0.29 -25.10 2.05
N VAL A 34 -0.44 -24.26 2.78
CA VAL A 34 -0.86 -22.95 2.27
C VAL A 34 0.37 -22.07 2.06
N LYS A 35 0.50 -21.47 0.88
CA LYS A 35 1.64 -20.61 0.56
C LYS A 35 1.58 -19.31 1.37
N ALA A 36 2.75 -18.78 1.75
CA ALA A 36 2.83 -17.50 2.46
C ALA A 36 2.11 -16.36 1.72
N HIS A 37 2.26 -16.27 0.39
CA HIS A 37 1.52 -15.32 -0.45
C HIS A 37 0.00 -15.40 -0.26
N ASP A 38 -0.56 -16.61 -0.14
CA ASP A 38 -2.00 -16.80 0.05
C ASP A 38 -2.44 -16.34 1.45
N ILE A 39 -1.60 -16.52 2.47
CA ILE A 39 -1.88 -16.01 3.82
C ILE A 39 -1.89 -14.47 3.81
N TYR A 40 -0.94 -13.82 3.13
CA TYR A 40 -0.95 -12.36 2.97
C TYR A 40 -2.22 -11.90 2.26
N ARG A 41 -2.56 -12.54 1.14
CA ARG A 41 -3.71 -12.21 0.29
C ARG A 41 -5.05 -12.37 0.99
N TYR A 42 -5.26 -13.49 1.68
CA TYR A 42 -6.58 -13.92 2.14
C TYR A 42 -6.80 -13.73 3.63
N ILE A 43 -5.72 -13.55 4.42
CA ILE A 43 -5.81 -13.39 5.88
C ILE A 43 -5.30 -12.03 6.32
N PHE A 44 -4.01 -11.73 6.12
CA PHE A 44 -3.40 -10.58 6.78
C PHE A 44 -3.87 -9.24 6.21
N PHE A 45 -3.83 -9.06 4.89
CA PHE A 45 -4.31 -7.82 4.28
C PHE A 45 -5.83 -7.62 4.50
N PRO A 46 -6.71 -8.62 4.24
CA PRO A 46 -8.13 -8.47 4.50
C PRO A 46 -8.48 -8.21 5.98
N SER A 47 -7.77 -8.83 6.92
CA SER A 47 -7.99 -8.57 8.35
C SER A 47 -7.63 -7.13 8.74
N MET A 48 -6.54 -6.58 8.18
CA MET A 48 -6.14 -5.20 8.40
C MET A 48 -7.19 -4.21 7.87
N GLU A 49 -7.75 -4.47 6.68
CA GLU A 49 -8.83 -3.65 6.11
C GLU A 49 -10.10 -3.73 6.98
N GLN A 50 -10.49 -4.92 7.44
CA GLN A 50 -11.66 -5.08 8.33
C GLN A 50 -11.48 -4.38 9.69
N ILE A 51 -10.28 -4.47 10.30
CA ILE A 51 -9.98 -3.73 11.54
C ILE A 51 -10.13 -2.22 11.30
N SER A 52 -9.63 -1.72 10.17
CA SER A 52 -9.69 -0.30 9.83
C SER A 52 -11.12 0.15 9.54
N GLU A 53 -11.93 -0.69 8.89
CA GLU A 53 -13.36 -0.46 8.69
C GLU A 53 -14.13 -0.43 10.02
N PHE A 54 -13.99 -1.45 10.87
CA PHE A 54 -14.67 -1.49 12.17
C PHE A 54 -14.33 -0.29 13.06
N TYR A 55 -13.09 0.19 13.00
CA TYR A 55 -12.71 1.39 13.75
C TYR A 55 -13.36 2.65 13.19
N ARG A 56 -13.39 2.82 11.86
CA ARG A 56 -14.05 3.98 11.22
C ARG A 56 -15.57 3.97 11.43
N GLU A 57 -16.17 2.80 11.60
CA GLU A 57 -17.59 2.62 11.90
C GLU A 57 -17.90 2.73 13.41
N ASP A 58 -16.93 3.12 14.25
CA ASP A 58 -17.05 3.21 15.71
C ASP A 58 -17.47 1.88 16.39
N ARG A 59 -17.28 0.74 15.72
CA ARG A 59 -17.62 -0.60 16.23
C ARG A 59 -16.57 -1.17 17.18
N ILE A 60 -15.34 -0.65 17.12
CA ILE A 60 -14.24 -1.01 18.00
C ILE A 60 -13.53 0.24 18.50
N SER A 61 -13.00 0.20 19.72
CA SER A 61 -12.22 1.30 20.26
C SER A 61 -10.80 1.34 19.69
N VAL A 62 -10.12 2.48 19.89
CA VAL A 62 -8.70 2.62 19.54
C VAL A 62 -7.81 1.57 20.21
N LEU A 63 -8.16 1.15 21.43
CA LEU A 63 -7.48 0.10 22.17
C LEU A 63 -7.57 -1.24 21.42
N VAL A 64 -8.78 -1.63 21.02
CA VAL A 64 -9.01 -2.89 20.29
C VAL A 64 -8.33 -2.86 18.93
N ARG A 65 -8.44 -1.76 18.18
CA ARG A 65 -7.72 -1.56 16.91
C ARG A 65 -6.22 -1.76 17.10
N ASN A 66 -5.61 -1.04 18.05
CA ASN A 66 -4.18 -1.09 18.34
C ASN A 66 -3.70 -2.49 18.74
N MET A 67 -4.51 -3.22 19.53
CA MET A 67 -4.21 -4.60 19.93
C MET A 67 -4.26 -5.54 18.71
N ALA A 68 -5.34 -5.48 17.93
CA ALA A 68 -5.53 -6.33 16.76
C ALA A 68 -4.43 -6.10 15.70
N THR A 69 -4.11 -4.85 15.37
CA THR A 69 -3.05 -4.51 14.42
C THR A 69 -1.68 -5.06 14.86
N ARG A 70 -1.34 -4.97 16.16
CA ARG A 70 -0.06 -5.51 16.68
C ARG A 70 0.01 -7.04 16.63
N ILE A 71 -1.10 -7.72 16.85
CA ILE A 71 -1.14 -9.19 16.69
C ILE A 71 -0.99 -9.54 15.21
N ASN A 72 -1.67 -8.82 14.32
CA ASN A 72 -1.57 -9.04 12.88
C ASN A 72 -0.15 -8.82 12.36
N ARG A 73 0.50 -7.72 12.76
CA ARG A 73 1.91 -7.42 12.44
C ARG A 73 2.84 -8.53 12.90
N PHE A 74 2.76 -8.91 14.17
CA PHE A 74 3.59 -9.97 14.73
C PHE A 74 3.48 -11.32 13.99
N LEU A 75 2.28 -11.66 13.51
CA LEU A 75 2.07 -12.89 12.73
C LEU A 75 2.50 -12.72 11.26
N THR A 76 2.37 -11.51 10.71
CA THR A 76 2.89 -11.15 9.38
C THR A 76 4.40 -11.36 9.34
N ASP A 77 5.13 -10.85 10.34
CA ASP A 77 6.59 -11.00 10.48
C ASP A 77 7.01 -12.48 10.54
N GLN A 78 6.23 -13.35 11.17
CA GLN A 78 6.54 -14.78 11.24
C GLN A 78 6.36 -15.51 9.91
N VAL A 79 5.32 -15.13 9.16
CA VAL A 79 5.04 -15.72 7.84
C VAL A 79 5.96 -15.14 6.78
N GLN A 80 6.46 -13.92 6.98
CA GLN A 80 7.44 -13.26 6.12
C GLN A 80 8.67 -14.15 5.89
N ALA A 81 9.18 -14.79 6.94
CA ALA A 81 10.28 -15.75 6.86
C ALA A 81 10.00 -16.99 5.97
N GLN A 82 8.74 -17.24 5.60
CA GLN A 82 8.32 -18.32 4.69
C GLN A 82 8.17 -17.85 3.24
N LEU A 83 8.30 -16.54 2.96
CA LEU A 83 8.39 -16.02 1.61
C LEU A 83 9.78 -16.36 1.06
N MET A 84 9.85 -17.32 0.15
CA MET A 84 11.12 -17.70 -0.47
C MET A 84 11.51 -16.64 -1.51
N PRO A 85 12.63 -15.92 -1.32
CA PRO A 85 13.04 -14.89 -2.27
C PRO A 85 13.44 -15.51 -3.60
N LYS A 86 12.91 -14.96 -4.69
CA LYS A 86 13.39 -15.24 -6.04
C LYS A 86 14.78 -14.62 -6.25
N PRO A 87 15.56 -15.11 -7.23
CA PRO A 87 16.77 -14.43 -7.67
C PRO A 87 16.47 -12.97 -8.04
N SER A 88 17.47 -12.10 -7.86
CA SER A 88 17.32 -10.68 -8.19
C SER A 88 16.84 -10.49 -9.62
N ASN A 89 15.82 -9.65 -9.79
CA ASN A 89 15.28 -9.26 -11.08
C ASN A 89 15.91 -7.95 -11.63
N GLY A 90 16.90 -7.40 -10.92
CA GLY A 90 17.60 -6.16 -11.27
C GLY A 90 16.77 -4.88 -11.12
N LYS A 91 15.59 -4.96 -10.51
CA LYS A 91 14.73 -3.81 -10.25
C LYS A 91 14.77 -3.40 -8.78
N SER A 92 14.54 -2.11 -8.52
CA SER A 92 14.42 -1.57 -7.17
C SER A 92 13.15 -0.76 -6.96
N ALA A 93 12.67 -0.77 -5.71
CA ALA A 93 11.48 -0.05 -5.28
C ALA A 93 11.74 0.72 -3.98
N ILE A 94 11.22 1.94 -3.89
CA ILE A 94 11.10 2.70 -2.64
C ILE A 94 9.65 2.63 -2.19
N ILE A 95 9.43 2.44 -0.88
CA ILE A 95 8.09 2.38 -0.30
C ILE A 95 7.98 3.40 0.83
N LEU A 96 6.97 4.26 0.73
CA LEU A 96 6.58 5.25 1.72
C LEU A 96 5.18 4.95 2.26
N CYS A 97 4.92 5.33 3.50
CA CYS A 97 3.60 5.31 4.10
C CYS A 97 3.42 6.46 5.10
N ALA A 98 2.18 6.70 5.53
CA ALA A 98 1.91 7.65 6.60
C ALA A 98 2.12 7.02 8.01
N GLU A 99 2.08 7.85 9.05
CA GLU A 99 2.59 7.54 10.41
C GLU A 99 1.77 6.51 11.20
N THR A 100 0.66 6.01 10.67
CA THR A 100 -0.16 5.06 11.43
C THR A 100 0.40 3.63 11.36
N GLU A 101 0.34 2.90 12.48
CA GLU A 101 0.74 1.48 12.55
C GLU A 101 0.07 0.58 11.50
N SER A 102 -1.18 0.89 11.11
CA SER A 102 -1.88 0.17 10.05
C SER A 102 -1.30 0.47 8.67
N GLU A 103 -0.90 1.72 8.41
CA GLU A 103 -0.25 2.09 7.15
C GLU A 103 1.14 1.51 7.03
N GLU A 104 1.92 1.52 8.11
CA GLU A 104 3.22 0.85 8.14
C GLU A 104 3.11 -0.65 7.91
N LEU A 105 2.08 -1.30 8.47
CA LEU A 105 1.84 -2.72 8.22
C LEU A 105 1.47 -2.99 6.74
N GLY A 106 0.64 -2.15 6.14
CA GLY A 106 0.30 -2.25 4.72
C GLY A 106 1.51 -2.01 3.79
N GLY A 107 2.34 -1.02 4.12
CA GLY A 107 3.60 -0.73 3.43
C GLY A 107 4.61 -1.87 3.55
N GLN A 108 4.73 -2.44 4.75
CA GLN A 108 5.57 -3.62 4.98
C GLN A 108 5.09 -4.82 4.15
N MET A 109 3.79 -5.12 4.10
CA MET A 109 3.28 -6.21 3.26
C MET A 109 3.63 -6.02 1.77
N CYS A 110 3.63 -4.77 1.30
CA CYS A 110 4.10 -4.45 -0.05
C CYS A 110 5.60 -4.72 -0.20
N ALA A 111 6.40 -4.34 0.78
CA ALA A 111 7.84 -4.59 0.81
C ALA A 111 8.15 -6.09 0.75
N ASP A 112 7.57 -6.87 1.68
CA ASP A 112 7.77 -8.31 1.80
C ASP A 112 7.47 -9.04 0.49
N LEU A 113 6.37 -8.67 -0.17
CA LEU A 113 5.96 -9.27 -1.43
C LEU A 113 6.90 -8.91 -2.59
N LEU A 114 7.36 -7.66 -2.69
CA LEU A 114 8.33 -7.23 -3.70
C LEU A 114 9.69 -7.92 -3.49
N GLU A 115 10.20 -7.94 -2.25
CA GLU A 115 11.45 -8.63 -1.91
C GLU A 115 11.38 -10.12 -2.25
N SER A 116 10.24 -10.77 -1.92
CA SER A 116 10.04 -12.18 -2.25
C SER A 116 10.08 -12.45 -3.76
N ASP A 117 9.80 -11.45 -4.59
CA ASP A 117 9.83 -11.53 -6.04
C ASP A 117 11.15 -11.06 -6.68
N GLY A 118 12.19 -10.85 -5.86
CA GLY A 118 13.54 -10.54 -6.30
C GLY A 118 13.81 -9.05 -6.54
N TRP A 119 12.93 -8.16 -6.07
CA TRP A 119 13.18 -6.72 -6.07
C TRP A 119 14.14 -6.33 -4.94
N GLN A 120 15.00 -5.36 -5.19
CA GLN A 120 15.65 -4.62 -4.11
C GLN A 120 14.67 -3.60 -3.54
N VAL A 121 14.29 -3.72 -2.27
CA VAL A 121 13.32 -2.82 -1.66
C VAL A 121 13.98 -1.91 -0.63
N PHE A 122 13.56 -0.65 -0.63
CA PHE A 122 13.88 0.34 0.40
C PHE A 122 12.57 0.79 1.03
N PHE A 123 12.23 0.20 2.18
CA PHE A 123 11.05 0.61 2.94
C PHE A 123 11.44 1.74 3.89
N LEU A 124 11.05 2.98 3.55
CA LEU A 124 11.36 4.18 4.31
C LEU A 124 10.34 4.45 5.41
N GLY A 125 9.15 3.85 5.31
CA GLY A 125 8.08 4.06 6.27
C GLY A 125 7.53 5.49 6.20
N SER A 126 7.40 6.11 7.37
CA SER A 126 6.78 7.41 7.60
C SER A 126 7.74 8.39 8.29
N GLY A 127 7.33 9.67 8.40
CA GLY A 127 8.08 10.67 9.18
C GLY A 127 9.39 11.16 8.53
N VAL A 128 9.59 10.89 7.23
CA VAL A 128 10.77 11.36 6.47
C VAL A 128 10.44 12.68 5.76
N ALA A 129 11.34 13.65 5.82
CA ALA A 129 11.17 14.93 5.14
C ALA A 129 11.16 14.74 3.61
N GLU A 130 10.35 15.53 2.91
CA GLU A 130 10.19 15.41 1.46
C GLU A 130 11.52 15.61 0.70
N ASP A 131 12.35 16.55 1.16
CA ASP A 131 13.68 16.81 0.58
C ASP A 131 14.58 15.56 0.71
N ASP A 132 14.64 14.92 1.88
CA ASP A 132 15.41 13.68 2.10
C ASP A 132 14.90 12.54 1.20
N VAL A 133 13.58 12.41 1.04
CA VAL A 133 12.97 11.43 0.13
C VAL A 133 13.39 11.69 -1.31
N THR A 134 13.34 12.94 -1.78
CA THR A 134 13.70 13.29 -3.16
C THR A 134 15.18 13.09 -3.43
N GLU A 135 16.06 13.43 -2.49
CA GLU A 135 17.49 13.17 -2.57
C GLU A 135 17.75 11.66 -2.66
N PHE A 136 17.10 10.87 -1.78
CA PHE A 136 17.26 9.43 -1.76
C PHE A 136 16.76 8.76 -3.05
N ILE A 137 15.61 9.21 -3.61
CA ILE A 137 15.12 8.77 -4.92
C ILE A 137 16.16 9.05 -6.01
N GLY A 138 16.77 10.25 -6.02
CA GLY A 138 17.79 10.61 -7.01
C GLY A 138 19.05 9.75 -6.92
N ASN A 139 19.47 9.40 -5.71
CA ASN A 139 20.64 8.55 -5.45
C ASN A 139 20.40 7.09 -5.83
N VAL A 140 19.22 6.54 -5.51
CA VAL A 140 18.88 5.13 -5.78
C VAL A 140 18.46 4.92 -7.24
N ASN A 141 17.83 5.92 -7.85
CA ASN A 141 17.21 5.86 -9.19
C ASN A 141 16.32 4.60 -9.37
N PRO A 142 15.27 4.44 -8.55
CA PRO A 142 14.48 3.21 -8.53
C PRO A 142 13.55 3.09 -9.74
N ASN A 143 13.05 1.88 -9.97
CA ASN A 143 12.04 1.62 -11.00
C ASN A 143 10.63 1.98 -10.53
N LEU A 144 10.39 1.93 -9.22
CA LEU A 144 9.08 2.08 -8.62
C LEU A 144 9.15 2.88 -7.31
N LEU A 145 8.28 3.87 -7.18
CA LEU A 145 7.93 4.48 -5.90
C LEU A 145 6.51 4.02 -5.53
N VAL A 146 6.37 3.32 -4.41
CA VAL A 146 5.07 2.94 -3.85
C VAL A 146 4.74 3.89 -2.70
N VAL A 147 3.55 4.48 -2.73
CA VAL A 147 3.01 5.20 -1.58
C VAL A 147 1.79 4.44 -1.07
N TYR A 148 1.92 3.89 0.13
CA TYR A 148 0.81 3.25 0.84
C TYR A 148 0.07 4.29 1.69
N GLY A 149 -1.22 4.50 1.40
CA GLY A 149 -2.05 5.46 2.12
C GLY A 149 -3.39 4.88 2.53
N SER A 150 -3.77 5.03 3.79
CA SER A 150 -5.06 4.56 4.33
C SER A 150 -5.95 5.69 4.84
N THR A 151 -5.39 6.87 5.12
CA THR A 151 -6.09 8.01 5.71
C THR A 151 -6.16 9.22 4.77
N PRO A 152 -7.23 10.04 4.82
CA PRO A 152 -7.33 11.26 4.00
C PRO A 152 -6.22 12.28 4.28
N SER A 153 -5.68 12.31 5.50
CA SER A 153 -4.70 13.30 5.94
C SER A 153 -3.34 13.19 5.27
N GLY A 154 -3.00 12.04 4.66
CA GLY A 154 -1.76 11.84 3.89
C GLY A 154 -1.87 12.20 2.40
N VAL A 155 -3.08 12.48 1.91
CA VAL A 155 -3.32 12.78 0.48
C VAL A 155 -2.62 14.07 0.02
N PRO A 156 -2.65 15.20 0.78
CA PRO A 156 -1.95 16.41 0.38
C PRO A 156 -0.44 16.23 0.22
N GLN A 157 0.21 15.53 1.15
CA GLN A 157 1.65 15.26 1.15
C GLN A 157 2.02 14.34 -0.01
N THR A 158 1.20 13.32 -0.28
CA THR A 158 1.41 12.45 -1.44
C THR A 158 1.32 13.24 -2.74
N ARG A 159 0.36 14.16 -2.85
CA ARG A 159 0.19 15.02 -4.02
C ARG A 159 1.41 15.92 -4.23
N GLU A 160 1.90 16.55 -3.17
CA GLU A 160 3.05 17.44 -3.23
C GLU A 160 4.31 16.68 -3.66
N LEU A 161 4.59 15.54 -3.03
CA LEU A 161 5.72 14.68 -3.40
C LEU A 161 5.68 14.29 -4.88
N ILE A 162 4.53 13.82 -5.39
CA ILE A 162 4.40 13.44 -6.80
C ILE A 162 4.61 14.65 -7.71
N PHE A 163 4.00 15.79 -7.36
CA PHE A 163 4.17 17.03 -8.10
C PHE A 163 5.64 17.44 -8.15
N ARG A 164 6.34 17.43 -7.02
CA ARG A 164 7.75 17.82 -6.90
C ARG A 164 8.67 16.92 -7.72
N ILE A 165 8.54 15.59 -7.57
CA ILE A 165 9.28 14.60 -8.37
C ILE A 165 9.09 14.89 -9.86
N ARG A 166 7.86 15.22 -10.29
CA ARG A 166 7.52 15.45 -11.69
C ARG A 166 8.04 16.81 -12.18
N GLU A 167 7.94 17.85 -11.36
CA GLU A 167 8.39 19.22 -11.68
C GLU A 167 9.89 19.27 -11.94
N ILE A 168 10.70 18.61 -11.10
CA ILE A 168 12.17 18.62 -11.24
C ILE A 168 12.69 17.54 -12.22
N GLY A 169 11.78 16.75 -12.82
CA GLY A 169 12.16 15.68 -13.75
C GLY A 169 12.92 14.53 -13.10
N LEU A 170 12.74 14.30 -11.80
CA LEU A 170 13.45 13.26 -11.05
C LEU A 170 13.03 11.87 -11.53
N CYS A 171 14.02 11.04 -11.90
CA CYS A 171 13.83 9.66 -12.35
C CYS A 171 12.67 9.53 -13.37
N PRO A 172 12.80 10.05 -14.60
CA PRO A 172 11.68 10.25 -15.53
C PRO A 172 10.95 8.95 -15.90
N HIS A 173 11.64 7.81 -15.81
CA HIS A 173 11.08 6.48 -16.10
C HIS A 173 10.54 5.73 -14.87
N MET A 174 10.69 6.29 -13.66
CA MET A 174 10.16 5.71 -12.42
C MET A 174 8.63 5.85 -12.39
N ASN A 175 7.94 4.72 -12.23
CA ASN A 175 6.51 4.75 -11.94
C ASN A 175 6.26 5.14 -10.49
N VAL A 176 5.21 5.92 -10.27
CA VAL A 176 4.60 6.10 -8.96
C VAL A 176 3.34 5.24 -8.90
N LEU A 177 3.27 4.35 -7.91
CA LEU A 177 2.11 3.50 -7.64
C LEU A 177 1.49 3.89 -6.31
N LEU A 178 0.16 4.12 -6.32
CA LEU A 178 -0.63 4.36 -5.12
C LEU A 178 -1.43 3.10 -4.75
N THR A 179 -1.46 2.77 -3.47
CA THR A 179 -2.18 1.60 -2.96
C THR A 179 -2.66 1.82 -1.54
N GLY A 180 -3.71 1.10 -1.13
CA GLY A 180 -4.19 1.08 0.25
C GLY A 180 -5.45 1.92 0.49
N GLY A 181 -5.93 1.86 1.73
CA GLY A 181 -7.28 2.23 2.13
C GLY A 181 -7.89 3.49 1.51
N ILE A 182 -7.22 4.65 1.50
CA ILE A 182 -7.86 5.88 0.97
C ILE A 182 -7.98 5.84 -0.56
N PHE A 183 -6.97 5.32 -1.24
CA PHE A 183 -6.96 5.18 -2.69
C PHE A 183 -7.96 4.10 -3.15
N ASN A 184 -8.21 3.09 -2.32
CA ASN A 184 -9.25 2.08 -2.58
C ASN A 184 -10.67 2.63 -2.46
N ARG A 185 -10.90 3.59 -1.55
CA ARG A 185 -12.24 4.08 -1.22
C ARG A 185 -12.68 5.28 -2.06
N VAL A 186 -11.75 6.01 -2.66
CA VAL A 186 -12.05 7.21 -3.46
C VAL A 186 -11.66 6.93 -4.91
N GLU A 187 -12.67 6.62 -5.72
CA GLU A 187 -12.51 6.44 -7.17
C GLU A 187 -11.91 7.70 -7.81
N GLY A 188 -10.99 7.52 -8.76
CA GLY A 188 -10.35 8.65 -9.46
C GLY A 188 -9.23 9.34 -8.69
N LEU A 189 -9.02 9.02 -7.41
CA LEU A 189 -8.08 9.76 -6.57
C LEU A 189 -6.65 9.63 -7.07
N TRP A 190 -6.21 8.42 -7.45
CA TRP A 190 -4.82 8.22 -7.90
C TRP A 190 -4.51 8.98 -9.20
N GLU A 191 -5.48 9.10 -10.11
CA GLU A 191 -5.38 9.92 -11.32
C GLU A 191 -5.32 11.41 -10.99
N GLU A 192 -6.11 11.87 -10.00
CA GLU A 192 -6.07 13.26 -9.54
C GLU A 192 -4.73 13.65 -8.92
N LEU A 193 -4.03 12.69 -8.30
CA LEU A 193 -2.67 12.85 -7.80
C LEU A 193 -1.61 12.66 -8.89
N ARG A 194 -2.00 12.27 -10.11
CA ARG A 194 -1.10 12.00 -11.25
C ARG A 194 -0.08 10.89 -10.98
N ALA A 195 -0.48 9.87 -10.22
CA ALA A 195 0.27 8.63 -10.15
C ALA A 195 0.19 7.88 -11.50
N ASP A 196 1.15 6.99 -11.75
CA ASP A 196 1.19 6.22 -13.00
C ASP A 196 0.40 4.90 -12.88
N LEU A 197 0.31 4.35 -11.66
CA LEU A 197 -0.32 3.08 -11.37
C LEU A 197 -1.15 3.15 -10.08
N TYR A 198 -2.16 2.29 -10.00
CA TYR A 198 -2.94 2.07 -8.79
C TYR A 198 -3.18 0.57 -8.58
N ALA A 199 -3.10 0.14 -7.33
CA ALA A 199 -3.43 -1.22 -6.91
C ALA A 199 -4.38 -1.20 -5.72
N SER A 200 -5.38 -2.08 -5.75
CA SER A 200 -6.34 -2.22 -4.65
C SER A 200 -5.76 -2.99 -3.46
N ASN A 201 -4.69 -3.75 -3.67
CA ASN A 201 -4.08 -4.60 -2.65
C ASN A 201 -2.62 -4.93 -2.98
N PRO A 202 -1.82 -5.43 -2.00
CA PRO A 202 -0.41 -5.73 -2.20
C PRO A 202 -0.11 -6.79 -3.28
N ILE A 203 -1.03 -7.71 -3.56
CA ILE A 203 -0.85 -8.74 -4.59
C ILE A 203 -1.03 -8.14 -5.99
N GLU A 204 -2.04 -7.30 -6.18
CA GLU A 204 -2.22 -6.54 -7.40
C GLU A 204 -1.05 -5.57 -7.63
N MET A 205 -0.56 -4.92 -6.57
CA MET A 205 0.63 -4.08 -6.60
C MET A 205 1.83 -4.86 -7.15
N LEU A 206 2.09 -6.05 -6.62
CA LEU A 206 3.18 -6.91 -7.10
C LEU A 206 3.00 -7.29 -8.58
N SER A 207 1.79 -7.63 -8.98
CA SER A 207 1.48 -7.96 -10.38
C SER A 207 1.75 -6.78 -11.31
N LEU A 208 1.37 -5.56 -10.92
CA LEU A 208 1.61 -4.33 -11.70
C LEU A 208 3.09 -3.95 -11.73
N ALA A 209 3.81 -4.12 -10.63
CA ALA A 209 5.25 -3.88 -10.57
C ALA A 209 6.01 -4.79 -11.56
N ASN A 210 5.60 -6.06 -11.64
CA ASN A 210 6.20 -7.04 -12.53
C ASN A 210 5.78 -6.90 -14.00
N GLY A 211 4.68 -6.21 -14.28
CA GLY A 211 4.24 -5.91 -15.63
C GLY A 211 5.22 -5.04 -16.42
N ASN A 212 5.02 -4.96 -17.74
CA ASN A 212 5.74 -4.03 -18.62
C ASN A 212 5.14 -2.62 -18.58
N ASN A 213 4.79 -2.16 -17.37
CA ASN A 213 4.27 -0.83 -17.13
C ASN A 213 5.45 0.15 -17.18
N ARG A 214 5.83 0.61 -18.37
CA ARG A 214 6.79 1.70 -18.50
C ARG A 214 6.05 3.02 -18.45
N ARG A 215 6.52 3.92 -17.58
CA ARG A 215 6.06 5.29 -17.62
C ARG A 215 6.36 5.90 -18.99
N PHE A 216 5.33 6.38 -19.66
CA PHE A 216 5.49 7.26 -20.80
C PHE A 216 5.71 8.67 -20.26
N PHE A 217 6.97 9.12 -20.30
CA PHE A 217 7.33 10.47 -19.91
C PHE A 217 6.84 11.45 -20.98
N GLU A 218 5.81 12.23 -20.66
CA GLU A 218 5.51 13.45 -21.40
C GLU A 218 6.26 14.60 -20.73
N PRO A 219 7.22 15.25 -21.42
CA PRO A 219 7.89 16.43 -20.90
C PRO A 219 6.86 17.48 -20.51
N HIS A 220 7.06 18.14 -19.37
CA HIS A 220 6.26 19.31 -19.04
C HIS A 220 6.50 20.37 -20.12
N ASP A 221 5.50 20.63 -20.97
CA ASP A 221 5.52 21.73 -21.92
C ASP A 221 5.00 23.00 -21.22
N PRO A 222 5.89 23.94 -20.84
CA PRO A 222 5.47 25.18 -20.18
C PRO A 222 4.63 26.10 -21.08
N THR A 223 4.54 25.80 -22.39
CA THR A 223 3.72 26.54 -23.36
C THR A 223 2.34 25.91 -23.58
N ALA A 224 2.10 24.71 -23.05
CA ALA A 224 0.82 24.03 -23.17
C ALA A 224 -0.29 24.85 -22.46
N PRO A 225 -1.43 25.11 -23.13
CA PRO A 225 -2.50 25.88 -22.52
C PRO A 225 -3.02 25.16 -21.28
N LYS A 226 -3.03 25.85 -20.12
CA LYS A 226 -3.61 25.34 -18.87
C LYS A 226 -5.03 24.85 -19.16
N ARG A 227 -5.26 23.53 -19.14
CA ARG A 227 -6.60 22.94 -19.29
C ARG A 227 -7.52 23.56 -18.23
N ARG A 228 -8.39 24.48 -18.64
CA ARG A 228 -9.45 25.02 -17.78
C ARG A 228 -10.35 23.85 -17.38
N ARG A 229 -10.43 23.55 -16.08
CA ARG A 229 -11.47 22.69 -15.52
C ARG A 229 -12.82 23.26 -15.95
N ARG A 230 -13.59 22.54 -16.76
CA ARG A 230 -15.00 22.86 -16.97
C ARG A 230 -15.71 22.60 -15.65
N LEU A 231 -16.06 23.67 -14.94
CA LEU A 231 -17.07 23.59 -13.88
C LEU A 231 -18.36 23.14 -14.56
N VAL A 232 -18.78 21.89 -14.30
CA VAL A 232 -20.11 21.43 -14.66
C VAL A 232 -21.07 22.20 -13.76
N ALA A 233 -21.79 23.17 -14.33
CA ALA A 233 -22.86 23.85 -13.62
C ALA A 233 -23.95 22.80 -13.30
N GLY A 234 -24.17 22.55 -12.00
CA GLY A 234 -25.30 21.75 -11.54
C GLY A 234 -26.63 22.44 -11.92
N PRO A 235 -27.72 21.68 -12.11
CA PRO A 235 -28.99 22.23 -12.55
C PRO A 235 -29.52 23.26 -11.54
N ILE A 236 -29.88 24.43 -12.06
CA ILE A 236 -30.60 25.48 -11.33
C ILE A 236 -32.04 24.98 -11.16
N ASN A 237 -32.40 24.53 -9.96
CA ASN A 237 -33.79 24.35 -9.60
C ASN A 237 -34.44 25.72 -9.41
N MET A 238 -35.32 26.10 -10.34
CA MET A 238 -36.30 27.16 -10.14
C MET A 238 -37.66 26.51 -9.86
N ASN A 239 -38.14 26.76 -8.64
CA ASN A 239 -39.51 26.61 -8.10
C ASN A 239 -40.16 25.22 -8.14
#